data_AF-A0AAU7ZT59-F1
#
_entry.id   AF-A0AAU7ZT59-F1
#
_cell.length_a   1.000
_cell.length_b   1.000
_cell.length_c   1.000
_cell.angle_alpha   90.00
_cell.angle_beta   90.00
_cell.angle_gamma   90.00
#
_symmetry.space_group_name_H-M   'P 1'
#
loop_
_entity.id
_entity.type
_entity.pdbx_description
1 polymer ?
#
loop_
_entity_poly.entity_id
_entity_poly.type
_entity_poly.pdbx_seq_one_letter_code
_entity_poly.pdbx_strand_id
1 'polypeptide(L)'
;MATKKIVAKKASSNRAATKKASAKKAPAKKAAKKTAANKSSTRKYSPSASKNVETEMRKMKKGTLKSGRSGKKVTSRKQAIAIGLSEARRAGKKVPPPPKKG
;
A
#
# COMPACT_ATOMS: atom_id res chain seq x y z
N MET A 1 -53.55 17.04 11.00
CA MET A 1 -52.81 17.96 11.90
C MET A 1 -51.91 17.11 12.78
N ALA A 2 -50.63 17.34 13.03
CA ALA A 2 -49.67 18.31 12.57
C ALA A 2 -48.27 17.69 12.77
N THR A 3 -47.35 17.99 11.87
CA THR A 3 -45.91 17.75 11.96
C THR A 3 -45.29 18.39 13.22
N LYS A 4 -44.25 17.78 13.81
CA LYS A 4 -43.02 18.52 14.15
C LYS A 4 -41.82 17.62 14.44
N LYS A 5 -40.71 18.07 13.86
CA LYS A 5 -39.36 17.50 13.78
C LYS A 5 -38.45 18.29 14.73
N ILE A 6 -37.46 17.62 15.34
CA ILE A 6 -36.10 18.09 15.72
C ILE A 6 -35.96 19.19 16.80
N VAL A 7 -35.17 18.93 17.87
CA VAL A 7 -33.89 19.60 18.25
C VAL A 7 -33.60 19.49 19.77
N ALA A 8 -32.51 18.82 20.16
CA ALA A 8 -31.82 19.09 21.44
C ALA A 8 -30.34 18.67 21.37
N LYS A 9 -29.56 19.57 20.77
CA LYS A 9 -28.18 19.97 21.09
C LYS A 9 -27.55 19.31 22.34
N LYS A 10 -26.66 18.34 22.13
CA LYS A 10 -25.63 17.95 23.12
C LYS A 10 -24.40 18.80 22.86
N ALA A 11 -24.20 19.84 23.68
CA ALA A 11 -23.00 20.65 23.69
C ALA A 11 -22.43 20.74 25.11
N SER A 12 -21.10 20.72 25.15
CA SER A 12 -20.18 21.16 26.20
C SER A 12 -20.18 20.45 27.57
N SER A 13 -19.15 19.62 27.78
CA SER A 13 -18.50 19.51 29.09
C SER A 13 -17.08 18.91 29.00
N ASN A 14 -16.20 19.48 28.17
CA ASN A 14 -14.75 19.31 28.40
C ASN A 14 -14.25 20.48 29.25
N ARG A 15 -14.42 20.34 30.56
CA ARG A 15 -13.82 21.18 31.59
C ARG A 15 -12.72 20.36 32.26
N ALA A 16 -11.47 20.65 31.96
CA ALA A 16 -10.36 20.54 32.91
C ALA A 16 -9.08 21.03 32.23
N ALA A 17 -8.78 22.30 32.45
CA ALA A 17 -7.44 22.82 32.29
C ALA A 17 -6.54 22.15 33.33
N THR A 18 -5.51 21.42 32.88
CA THR A 18 -4.30 21.24 33.66
C THR A 18 -3.14 21.88 32.92
N LYS A 19 -2.54 22.81 33.66
CA LYS A 19 -1.39 23.63 33.34
C LYS A 19 -0.20 22.77 32.91
N LYS A 20 0.66 23.32 32.04
CA LYS A 20 2.04 23.77 32.39
C LYS A 20 2.94 23.72 31.14
N ALA A 21 3.38 24.91 30.73
CA ALA A 21 4.72 25.28 30.22
C ALA A 21 5.40 24.32 29.21
N SER A 22 6.05 24.73 28.13
CA SER A 22 6.63 25.99 27.70
C SER A 22 7.45 25.65 26.45
N ALA A 23 7.44 26.52 25.45
CA ALA A 23 8.51 26.75 24.48
C ALA A 23 9.21 25.54 23.83
N LYS A 24 8.95 25.32 22.53
CA LYS A 24 10.01 25.29 21.49
C LYS A 24 9.42 25.31 20.08
N LYS A 25 9.67 26.44 19.42
CA LYS A 25 9.59 26.66 17.97
C LYS A 25 10.70 25.83 17.30
N ALA A 26 10.35 24.91 16.39
CA ALA A 26 11.28 24.34 15.40
C ALA A 26 10.51 23.82 14.16
N PRO A 27 11.08 23.97 12.95
CA PRO A 27 10.31 24.04 11.71
C PRO A 27 10.02 22.67 11.06
N ALA A 28 8.95 22.63 10.27
CA ALA A 28 8.75 21.64 9.24
C ALA A 28 9.97 21.59 8.29
N LYS A 29 10.63 20.43 8.20
CA LYS A 29 11.37 19.85 7.04
C LYS A 29 12.38 18.80 7.53
N LYS A 30 12.11 17.52 7.25
CA LYS A 30 12.92 16.72 6.30
C LYS A 30 12.41 15.29 6.21
N ALA A 31 12.07 14.95 4.98
CA ALA A 31 11.79 13.62 4.49
C ALA A 31 12.80 12.57 5.01
N ALA A 32 12.22 11.41 5.31
CA ALA A 32 12.85 10.11 5.48
C ALA A 32 14.26 9.98 4.85
N LYS A 33 15.29 9.99 5.70
CA LYS A 33 16.59 9.42 5.35
C LYS A 33 16.44 7.89 5.31
N LYS A 34 15.99 7.34 4.18
CA LYS A 34 16.21 5.92 3.84
C LYS A 34 17.45 5.83 2.95
N THR A 35 18.62 5.99 3.55
CA THR A 35 19.86 5.49 2.95
C THR A 35 19.87 3.98 3.07
N ALA A 36 19.13 3.29 2.19
CA ALA A 36 19.34 1.87 1.98
C ALA A 36 20.55 1.75 1.05
N ALA A 37 21.71 1.53 1.64
CA ALA A 37 22.96 1.27 0.96
C ALA A 37 22.75 0.28 -0.21
N ASN A 38 23.34 0.60 -1.36
CA ASN A 38 23.52 -0.32 -2.49
C ASN A 38 24.35 -1.53 -2.04
N LYS A 39 23.73 -2.48 -1.33
CA LYS A 39 24.30 -3.81 -1.12
C LYS A 39 24.05 -4.55 -2.43
N SER A 40 25.09 -4.82 -3.20
CA SER A 40 25.04 -5.63 -4.42
C SER A 40 24.52 -7.02 -4.09
N SER A 41 23.19 -7.17 -4.09
CA SER A 41 22.54 -8.45 -3.81
C SER A 41 22.68 -9.35 -5.04
N THR A 42 23.28 -10.52 -4.86
CA THR A 42 23.36 -11.65 -5.82
C THR A 42 21.98 -12.16 -6.27
N ARG A 43 20.90 -11.68 -5.65
CA ARG A 43 19.54 -12.10 -5.99
C ARG A 43 19.13 -11.62 -7.38
N LYS A 44 18.56 -12.56 -8.16
CA LYS A 44 17.95 -12.30 -9.48
C LYS A 44 16.76 -11.33 -9.39
N TYR A 45 16.02 -11.38 -8.29
CA TYR A 45 14.87 -10.51 -8.02
C TYR A 45 15.13 -9.64 -6.79
N SER A 46 14.69 -8.39 -6.84
CA SER A 46 14.68 -7.51 -5.67
C SER A 46 13.69 -8.01 -4.61
N PRO A 47 13.94 -7.78 -3.30
CA PRO A 47 12.98 -8.09 -2.25
C PRO A 47 11.61 -7.43 -2.46
N SER A 48 11.59 -6.23 -3.07
CA SER A 48 10.36 -5.52 -3.40
C SER A 48 9.57 -6.17 -4.52
N ALA A 49 10.22 -6.86 -5.47
CA ALA A 49 9.54 -7.65 -6.50
C ALA A 49 8.92 -8.92 -5.91
N SER A 50 9.65 -9.62 -5.03
CA SER A 50 9.15 -10.79 -4.31
C SER A 50 7.89 -10.46 -3.48
N LYS A 51 7.90 -9.31 -2.79
CA LYS A 51 6.74 -8.84 -2.01
C LYS A 51 5.50 -8.62 -2.87
N ASN A 52 5.63 -8.07 -4.09
CA ASN A 52 4.49 -7.90 -4.99
C ASN A 52 3.87 -9.25 -5.36
N VAL A 53 4.72 -10.21 -5.75
CA VAL A 53 4.25 -11.57 -6.07
C VAL A 53 3.55 -12.20 -4.88
N GLU A 54 4.09 -12.02 -3.67
CA GLU A 54 3.45 -12.51 -2.44
C GLU A 54 2.07 -11.89 -2.21
N THR A 55 1.94 -10.57 -2.38
CA THR A 55 0.66 -9.85 -2.24
C THR A 55 -0.37 -10.37 -3.25
N GLU A 56 0.01 -10.51 -4.52
CA GLU A 56 -0.88 -11.03 -5.57
C GLU A 56 -1.27 -12.49 -5.31
N MET A 57 -0.32 -13.31 -4.84
CA MET A 57 -0.60 -14.68 -4.43
C MET A 57 -1.59 -14.74 -3.27
N ARG A 58 -1.50 -13.83 -2.29
CA ARG A 58 -2.47 -13.74 -1.19
C ARG A 58 -3.85 -13.33 -1.71
N LYS A 59 -3.95 -12.36 -2.62
CA LYS A 59 -5.23 -11.97 -3.27
C LYS A 59 -5.85 -13.11 -4.07
N MET A 60 -5.02 -13.88 -4.78
CA MET A 60 -5.46 -15.08 -5.51
C MET A 60 -6.03 -16.12 -4.55
N LYS A 61 -5.31 -16.44 -3.46
CA LYS A 61 -5.77 -17.39 -2.42
C LYS A 61 -7.09 -16.93 -1.77
N LYS A 62 -7.30 -15.61 -1.67
CA LYS A 62 -8.56 -15.01 -1.19
C LYS A 62 -9.67 -14.98 -2.24
N GLY A 63 -9.40 -15.32 -3.50
CA GLY A 63 -10.37 -15.28 -4.60
C GLY A 63 -10.73 -13.86 -5.08
N THR A 64 -9.95 -12.84 -4.69
CA THR A 64 -10.21 -11.43 -5.03
C THR A 64 -9.38 -10.92 -6.19
N LEU A 65 -8.34 -11.66 -6.61
CA LEU A 65 -7.51 -11.27 -7.73
C LEU A 65 -8.27 -11.34 -9.07
N LYS A 66 -8.24 -10.24 -9.84
CA LYS A 66 -8.86 -10.12 -11.15
C LYS A 66 -7.82 -9.87 -12.26
N SER A 67 -8.11 -10.34 -13.47
CA SER A 67 -7.37 -10.00 -14.68
C SER A 67 -7.69 -8.55 -15.10
N GLY A 68 -6.72 -7.88 -15.72
CA GLY A 68 -6.89 -6.48 -16.15
C GLY A 68 -7.97 -6.29 -17.21
N ARG A 69 -7.69 -6.67 -18.47
CA ARG A 69 -8.58 -6.41 -19.62
C ARG A 69 -9.97 -7.04 -19.48
N SER A 70 -10.06 -8.22 -18.90
CA SER A 70 -11.28 -9.04 -18.89
C SER A 70 -12.01 -9.09 -17.55
N GLY A 71 -11.44 -8.57 -16.46
CA GLY A 71 -12.07 -8.57 -15.12
C GLY A 71 -12.36 -9.97 -14.53
N LYS A 72 -11.93 -11.04 -15.21
CA LYS A 72 -12.12 -12.44 -14.81
C LYS A 72 -11.30 -12.72 -13.56
N LYS A 73 -11.82 -13.58 -12.68
CA LYS A 73 -11.06 -14.02 -11.50
C LYS A 73 -9.85 -14.83 -11.96
N VAL A 74 -8.70 -14.58 -11.33
CA VAL A 74 -7.49 -15.35 -11.59
C VAL A 74 -7.59 -16.68 -10.86
N THR A 75 -7.58 -17.76 -11.64
CA THR A 75 -7.69 -19.13 -11.12
C THR A 75 -6.33 -19.81 -11.01
N SER A 76 -5.35 -19.38 -11.80
CA SER A 76 -4.06 -20.06 -11.88
C SER A 76 -2.94 -19.31 -11.14
N ARG A 77 -2.13 -20.08 -10.40
CA ARG A 77 -0.94 -19.58 -9.69
C ARG A 77 0.07 -18.92 -10.62
N LYS A 78 0.29 -19.52 -11.80
CA LYS A 78 1.19 -18.97 -12.84
C LYS A 78 0.76 -17.56 -13.26
N GLN A 79 -0.54 -17.35 -13.43
CA GLN A 79 -1.09 -16.04 -13.81
C GLN A 79 -0.95 -15.02 -12.69
N ALA A 80 -1.18 -15.39 -11.43
CA ALA A 80 -0.95 -14.48 -10.29
C ALA A 80 0.52 -14.05 -10.19
N ILE A 81 1.46 -14.98 -10.38
CA ILE A 81 2.90 -14.66 -10.43
C ILE A 81 3.20 -13.73 -11.60
N ALA A 82 2.63 -13.99 -12.79
CA ALA A 82 2.83 -13.15 -13.95
C ALA A 82 2.32 -11.71 -13.74
N ILE A 83 1.18 -11.55 -13.07
CA ILE A 83 0.64 -10.24 -12.70
C ILE A 83 1.61 -9.54 -11.73
N GLY A 84 2.02 -10.20 -10.65
CA GLY A 84 2.95 -9.63 -9.67
C GLY A 84 4.31 -9.24 -10.26
N LEU A 85 4.86 -10.05 -11.18
CA LEU A 85 6.09 -9.73 -11.91
C LEU A 85 5.90 -8.57 -12.90
N SER A 86 4.74 -8.50 -13.57
CA SER A 86 4.42 -7.40 -14.49
C SER A 86 4.30 -6.07 -13.75
N GLU A 87 3.65 -6.07 -12.58
CA GLU A 87 3.59 -4.89 -11.70
C GLU A 87 4.97 -4.49 -11.20
N ALA A 88 5.81 -5.46 -10.82
CA ALA A 88 7.17 -5.19 -10.39
C ALA A 88 8.01 -4.54 -11.50
N ARG A 89 7.88 -5.00 -12.76
CA ARG A 89 8.54 -4.38 -13.91
C ARG A 89 8.03 -2.96 -14.17
N ARG A 90 6.71 -2.75 -14.15
CA ARG A 90 6.11 -1.41 -14.29
C ARG A 90 6.57 -0.44 -13.21
N ALA A 91 6.81 -0.94 -12.00
CA ALA A 91 7.33 -0.16 -10.87
C ALA A 91 8.86 0.05 -10.91
N GLY A 92 9.56 -0.37 -11.96
CA GLY A 92 11.02 -0.19 -12.09
C GLY A 92 11.85 -1.04 -11.12
N LYS A 93 11.26 -2.11 -10.55
CA LYS A 93 11.98 -2.99 -9.62
C LYS A 93 12.93 -3.91 -10.37
N LYS A 94 14.01 -4.35 -9.70
CA LYS A 94 14.95 -5.34 -10.26
C LYS A 94 14.22 -6.66 -10.50
N VAL A 95 13.98 -6.96 -11.78
CA VAL A 95 13.35 -8.19 -12.29
C VAL A 95 14.11 -8.57 -13.57
N PRO A 96 14.43 -9.86 -13.80
CA PRO A 96 15.05 -10.30 -15.04
C PRO A 96 14.21 -9.96 -16.28
N PRO A 97 14.88 -9.71 -17.41
CA PRO A 97 14.19 -9.51 -18.69
C PRO A 97 13.36 -10.75 -19.03
N PRO A 98 12.24 -10.58 -19.75
CA PRO A 98 11.53 -11.73 -20.29
C PRO A 98 12.47 -12.52 -21.22
N PRO A 99 12.32 -13.85 -21.30
CA PRO A 99 13.06 -14.64 -22.29
C PRO A 99 12.77 -14.09 -23.70
N LYS A 100 13.78 -14.16 -24.58
CA LYS A 100 13.57 -13.86 -26.01
C LYS A 100 12.49 -14.81 -26.51
N LYS A 101 11.42 -14.27 -27.06
CA LYS A 101 10.42 -15.08 -27.75
C LYS A 101 11.10 -15.59 -29.03
N GLY A 102 11.27 -16.90 -29.13
CA GLY A 102 11.62 -17.59 -30.38
C GLY A 102 10.37 -17.79 -31.22
#